data_AF-A0A6N8HL34-F1
#
_entry.id   AF-A0A6N8HL34-F1
#
_cell.length_a   1.000
_cell.length_b   1.000
_cell.length_c   1.000
_cell.angle_alpha   90.00
_cell.angle_beta   90.00
_cell.angle_gamma   90.00
#
_symmetry.space_group_name_H-M   'P 1'
#
loop_
_entity.id
_entity.type
_entity.pdbx_description
1 polymer ?
#
loop_
_entity_poly.entity_id
_entity_poly.type
_entity_poly.pdbx_seq_one_letter_code
_entity_poly.pdbx_strand_id
1 'polypeptide(L)'
;MKEAFLKEEGTKFPGHTYVEALLKPVFEDQRDYLFDAMFALHRAHVLMLTEQKLLPGDEAEAILSGLTKLEKIDRAELKYQPQYEDLFFTLESKLGDLIGEDLAGKVHMARSRNDMGRECTVMC
;
A
#
# COMPACT_ATOMS: atom_id res chain seq x y z
N MET A 1 -37.51 -5.65 -5.26
CA MET A 1 -36.63 -5.03 -4.24
C MET A 1 -35.24 -5.67 -4.22
N LYS A 2 -35.12 -7.00 -4.05
CA LYS A 2 -33.82 -7.72 -4.01
C LYS A 2 -33.02 -7.69 -5.33
N GLU A 3 -33.70 -7.80 -6.47
CA GLU A 3 -33.05 -7.76 -7.80
C GLU A 3 -32.53 -6.38 -8.20
N ALA A 4 -33.21 -5.30 -7.76
CA ALA A 4 -32.74 -3.94 -7.99
C ALA A 4 -31.45 -3.66 -7.21
N PHE A 5 -31.41 -4.09 -5.95
CA PHE A 5 -30.23 -3.99 -5.09
C PHE A 5 -29.03 -4.76 -5.66
N LEU A 6 -29.21 -5.99 -6.15
CA LEU A 6 -28.14 -6.78 -6.78
C LEU A 6 -27.61 -6.16 -8.09
N LYS A 7 -28.45 -5.38 -8.78
CA LYS A 7 -28.08 -4.69 -10.02
C LYS A 7 -27.27 -3.43 -9.76
N GLU A 8 -27.49 -2.81 -8.60
CA GLU A 8 -26.84 -1.57 -8.15
C GLU A 8 -25.53 -1.85 -7.39
N GLU A 9 -25.56 -2.80 -6.45
CA GLU A 9 -24.38 -3.19 -5.65
C GLU A 9 -23.43 -4.15 -6.36
N GLY A 10 -23.92 -4.81 -7.41
CA GLY A 10 -23.20 -5.90 -8.06
C GLY A 10 -23.33 -7.23 -7.32
N THR A 11 -22.96 -8.31 -8.00
CA THR A 11 -23.06 -9.68 -7.47
C THR A 11 -21.76 -10.19 -6.86
N LYS A 12 -20.73 -9.36 -6.79
CA LYS A 12 -19.39 -9.71 -6.31
C LYS A 12 -18.90 -8.66 -5.31
N PHE A 13 -18.17 -9.11 -4.31
CA PHE A 13 -17.49 -8.25 -3.35
C PHE A 13 -16.17 -7.71 -3.97
N PRO A 14 -15.74 -6.48 -3.67
CA PRO A 14 -16.48 -5.44 -2.92
C PRO A 14 -17.62 -4.83 -3.74
N GLY A 15 -18.74 -4.53 -3.07
CA GLY A 15 -19.94 -3.97 -3.71
C GLY A 15 -19.75 -2.53 -4.19
N HIS A 16 -20.56 -2.09 -5.15
CA HIS A 16 -20.39 -0.80 -5.82
C HIS A 16 -20.41 0.40 -4.86
N THR A 17 -21.41 0.50 -3.98
CA THR A 17 -21.46 1.60 -3.01
C THR A 17 -20.27 1.58 -2.06
N TYR A 18 -19.82 0.40 -1.64
CA TYR A 18 -18.66 0.27 -0.76
C TYR A 18 -17.37 0.76 -1.44
N VAL A 19 -17.19 0.46 -2.72
CA VAL A 19 -16.07 0.95 -3.53
C VAL A 19 -16.12 2.47 -3.66
N GLU A 20 -17.24 3.02 -4.14
CA GLU A 20 -17.32 4.46 -4.47
C GLU A 20 -17.39 5.35 -3.23
N ALA A 21 -18.03 4.91 -2.15
CA ALA A 21 -18.22 5.73 -0.95
C ALA A 21 -17.09 5.59 0.07
N LEU A 22 -16.31 4.51 0.03
CA LEU A 22 -15.27 4.25 1.03
C LEU A 22 -13.90 3.98 0.41
N LEU A 23 -13.75 2.88 -0.34
CA LEU A 23 -12.42 2.40 -0.73
C LEU A 23 -11.69 3.38 -1.67
N LYS A 24 -12.40 3.89 -2.68
CA LYS A 24 -11.82 4.81 -3.66
C LYS A 24 -11.48 6.18 -3.06
N PRO A 25 -12.35 6.84 -2.27
CA PRO A 25 -11.96 8.06 -1.56
C PRO A 25 -10.75 7.86 -0.64
N VAL A 26 -10.70 6.77 0.14
CA VAL A 26 -9.56 6.46 1.01
C VAL A 26 -8.27 6.27 0.20
N PHE A 27 -8.35 5.56 -0.92
CA PHE A 27 -7.21 5.39 -1.82
C PHE A 27 -6.71 6.73 -2.38
N GLU A 28 -7.63 7.59 -2.83
CA GLU A 28 -7.31 8.91 -3.39
C GLU A 28 -6.67 9.81 -2.33
N ASP A 29 -7.23 9.84 -1.11
CA ASP A 29 -6.65 10.60 0.02
C ASP A 29 -5.25 10.10 0.38
N GLN A 30 -5.04 8.79 0.44
CA GLN A 30 -3.72 8.21 0.68
C GLN A 30 -2.71 8.63 -0.39
N ARG A 31 -3.14 8.65 -1.66
CA ARG A 31 -2.28 9.02 -2.80
C ARG A 31 -1.93 10.50 -2.78
N ASP A 32 -2.90 11.34 -2.46
CA ASP A 32 -2.73 12.78 -2.59
C ASP A 32 -2.00 13.37 -1.39
N TYR A 33 -2.25 12.85 -0.18
CA TYR A 33 -1.72 13.42 1.06
C TYR A 33 -0.66 12.56 1.75
N LEU A 34 -0.75 11.22 1.65
CA LEU A 34 0.10 10.32 2.45
C LEU A 34 1.24 9.68 1.66
N PHE A 35 1.27 9.81 0.33
CA PHE A 35 2.23 9.12 -0.53
C PHE A 35 3.69 9.30 -0.11
N ASP A 36 4.15 10.54 0.05
CA ASP A 36 5.55 10.81 0.43
C ASP A 36 5.87 10.32 1.85
N ALA A 37 4.93 10.52 2.78
CA ALA A 37 5.06 10.06 4.16
C ALA A 37 5.14 8.52 4.24
N MET A 38 4.34 7.81 3.44
CA MET A 38 4.36 6.35 3.32
C MET A 38 5.75 5.86 2.89
N PHE A 39 6.35 6.47 1.87
CA PHE A 39 7.70 6.08 1.42
C PHE A 39 8.77 6.38 2.47
N ALA A 40 8.71 7.54 3.12
CA ALA A 40 9.63 7.89 4.19
C ALA A 40 9.57 6.87 5.34
N LEU A 41 8.35 6.48 5.73
CA LEU A 41 8.09 5.51 6.78
C LEU A 41 8.56 4.09 6.40
N HIS A 42 8.32 3.66 5.15
CA HIS A 42 8.83 2.37 4.68
C HIS A 42 10.35 2.30 4.68
N ARG A 43 11.03 3.38 4.25
CA ARG A 43 12.49 3.44 4.32
C ARG A 43 12.99 3.38 5.76
N ALA A 44 12.38 4.14 6.67
CA ALA A 44 12.75 4.13 8.07
C ALA A 44 12.55 2.74 8.70
N HIS A 45 11.44 2.06 8.37
CA HIS A 45 11.16 0.72 8.86
C HIS A 45 12.18 -0.32 8.36
N VAL A 46 12.49 -0.29 7.06
CA VAL A 46 13.50 -1.21 6.47
C VAL A 46 14.88 -0.98 7.07
N LEU A 47 15.27 0.28 7.29
CA LEU A 47 16.51 0.62 7.97
C LEU A 47 16.53 0.07 9.40
N MET A 48 15.46 0.28 10.16
CA MET A 48 15.32 -0.26 11.52
C MET A 48 15.43 -1.79 11.53
N LEU A 49 14.75 -2.50 10.63
CA LEU A 49 14.84 -3.96 10.53
C LEU A 49 16.28 -4.44 10.26
N THR A 50 17.01 -3.69 9.43
CA THR A 50 18.41 -3.97 9.10
C THR A 50 19.31 -3.76 10.33
N GLU A 51 19.11 -2.67 11.07
CA GLU A 51 19.84 -2.39 12.31
C GLU A 51 19.58 -3.45 13.40
N GLN A 52 18.35 -3.95 13.49
CA GLN A 52 17.97 -5.05 14.39
C GLN A 52 18.45 -6.42 13.90
N LYS A 53 19.15 -6.50 12.76
CA LYS A 53 19.62 -7.74 12.13
C LYS A 53 18.49 -8.73 11.82
N LEU A 54 17.28 -8.21 11.61
CA LEU A 54 16.11 -8.99 11.19
C LEU A 54 16.05 -9.10 9.66
N LEU A 55 16.69 -8.18 8.96
CA LEU A 55 16.78 -8.14 7.50
C LEU A 55 18.26 -8.11 7.06
N PRO A 56 18.71 -9.04 6.19
CA PRO A 56 20.03 -8.99 5.57
C PRO A 56 20.25 -7.69 4.79
N GLY A 57 21.49 -7.20 4.76
CA GLY A 57 21.82 -5.90 4.14
C GLY A 57 21.62 -5.88 2.62
N ASP A 58 21.86 -7.00 1.94
CA ASP A 58 21.60 -7.20 0.51
C ASP A 58 20.10 -7.17 0.20
N GLU A 59 19.27 -7.81 1.04
CA GLU A 59 17.81 -7.75 0.93
C GLU A 59 17.28 -6.34 1.21
N ALA A 60 17.81 -5.66 2.22
CA ALA A 60 17.47 -4.28 2.55
C ALA A 60 17.80 -3.32 1.41
N GLU A 61 18.97 -3.46 0.78
CA GLU A 61 19.36 -2.65 -0.37
C GLU A 61 18.42 -2.85 -1.56
N ALA A 62 18.03 -4.10 -1.84
CA ALA A 62 17.06 -4.41 -2.89
C ALA A 62 15.70 -3.73 -2.63
N ILE A 63 15.21 -3.81 -1.39
CA ILE A 63 13.94 -3.18 -0.98
C ILE A 63 14.03 -1.65 -1.08
N LEU A 64 15.08 -1.02 -0.54
CA LEU A 64 15.26 0.44 -0.59
C LEU A 64 15.37 0.95 -2.03
N SER A 65 16.07 0.20 -2.90
CA SER A 65 16.16 0.50 -4.32
C SER A 65 14.80 0.39 -5.01
N GLY A 66 14.02 -0.66 -4.70
CA GLY A 66 12.64 -0.83 -5.17
C GLY A 66 11.74 0.33 -4.76
N LEU A 67 11.75 0.70 -3.47
CA LEU A 67 10.98 1.85 -2.95
C LEU A 67 11.37 3.15 -3.65
N THR A 68 12.66 3.38 -3.91
CA THR A 68 13.14 4.56 -4.64
C THR A 68 12.66 4.62 -6.09
N LYS A 69 12.48 3.45 -6.74
CA LYS A 69 11.89 3.39 -8.08
C LYS A 69 10.39 3.70 -8.04
N LEU A 70 9.68 3.16 -7.06
CA LEU A 70 8.24 3.38 -6.91
C LEU A 70 7.89 4.81 -6.54
N GLU A 71 8.70 5.48 -5.71
CA GLU A 71 8.52 6.89 -5.35
C GLU A 71 8.58 7.83 -6.58
N LYS A 72 9.25 7.41 -7.65
CA LYS A 72 9.35 8.17 -8.91
C LYS A 72 8.16 7.95 -9.86
N ILE A 73 7.23 7.05 -9.53
CA ILE A 73 6.03 6.84 -10.33
C ILE A 73 5.17 8.11 -10.27
N ASP A 74 4.62 8.50 -11.42
CA ASP A 74 3.65 9.59 -11.45
C ASP A 74 2.40 9.18 -10.67
N ARG A 75 2.01 10.00 -9.68
CA ARG A 75 0.81 9.75 -8.87
C ARG A 75 -0.44 9.64 -9.73
N ALA A 76 -0.49 10.31 -10.89
CA ALA A 76 -1.61 10.20 -11.83
C ALA A 76 -1.78 8.78 -12.42
N GLU A 77 -0.71 7.97 -12.42
CA GLU A 77 -0.74 6.57 -12.85
C GLU A 77 -1.28 5.64 -11.76
N LEU A 78 -1.31 6.09 -10.50
CA LEU A 78 -1.85 5.34 -9.37
C LEU A 78 -3.37 5.54 -9.32
N LYS A 79 -4.06 4.61 -9.99
CA LYS A 79 -5.52 4.53 -10.01
C LYS A 79 -6.00 3.41 -9.10
N TYR A 80 -7.10 3.66 -8.41
CA TYR A 80 -7.78 2.64 -7.63
C TYR A 80 -8.14 1.44 -8.52
N GLN A 81 -7.83 0.24 -8.06
CA GLN A 81 -8.25 -1.00 -8.71
C GLN A 81 -9.06 -1.83 -7.71
N PRO A 82 -10.21 -2.41 -8.09
CA PRO A 82 -11.05 -3.18 -7.17
C PRO A 82 -10.38 -4.39 -6.51
N GLN A 83 -9.24 -4.82 -7.05
CA GLN A 83 -8.43 -5.93 -6.57
C GLN A 83 -7.50 -5.54 -5.40
N TYR A 84 -7.30 -4.25 -5.16
CA TYR A 84 -6.54 -3.73 -4.02
C TYR A 84 -7.45 -2.86 -3.14
N GLU A 85 -7.43 -3.11 -1.84
CA GLU A 85 -8.30 -2.39 -0.89
C GLU A 85 -7.88 -0.92 -0.74
N ASP A 86 -6.58 -0.64 -0.82
CA ASP A 86 -5.99 0.65 -0.55
C ASP A 86 -4.71 0.90 -1.39
N LEU A 87 -4.11 2.08 -1.23
CA LEU A 87 -2.89 2.44 -1.95
C LEU A 87 -1.70 1.58 -1.51
N PHE A 88 -1.69 1.15 -0.26
CA PHE A 88 -0.61 0.39 0.33
C PHE A 88 -0.42 -0.95 -0.40
N PHE A 89 -1.50 -1.72 -0.56
CA PHE A 89 -1.44 -2.99 -1.30
C PHE A 89 -1.09 -2.80 -2.77
N THR A 90 -1.49 -1.67 -3.37
CA THR A 90 -1.10 -1.35 -4.74
C THR A 90 0.41 -1.13 -4.85
N LEU A 91 1.01 -0.41 -3.89
CA LEU A 91 2.45 -0.19 -3.84
C LEU A 91 3.22 -1.46 -3.46
N GLU A 92 2.70 -2.28 -2.56
CA GLU A 92 3.27 -3.58 -2.19
C GLU A 92 3.31 -4.53 -3.40
N SER A 93 2.20 -4.65 -4.13
CA SER A 93 2.15 -5.47 -5.35
C SER A 93 3.17 -4.99 -6.38
N LYS A 94 3.25 -3.67 -6.62
CA LYS A 94 4.26 -3.10 -7.52
C LYS A 94 5.69 -3.30 -7.03
N LEU A 95 5.91 -3.33 -5.71
CA LEU A 95 7.21 -3.64 -5.14
C LEU A 95 7.54 -5.11 -5.38
N GLY A 96 6.59 -6.02 -5.17
CA GLY A 96 6.70 -7.45 -5.49
C GLY A 96 7.07 -7.70 -6.95
N ASP A 97 6.48 -6.95 -7.88
CA ASP A 97 6.82 -7.01 -9.30
C ASP A 97 8.28 -6.62 -9.59
N LEU A 98 8.88 -5.76 -8.76
CA LEU A 98 10.25 -5.25 -8.94
C LEU A 98 11.32 -6.11 -8.27
N ILE A 99 11.05 -6.67 -7.09
CA ILE A 99 12.05 -7.35 -6.24
C ILE A 99 11.67 -8.78 -5.85
N GLY A 100 10.49 -9.25 -6.25
CA GLY A 100 9.91 -10.53 -5.84
C GLY A 100 8.97 -10.40 -4.64
N GLU A 101 7.88 -11.17 -4.64
CA GLU A 101 6.85 -11.15 -3.59
C GLU A 101 7.43 -11.49 -2.19
N ASP A 102 8.35 -12.45 -2.12
CA ASP A 102 8.98 -12.85 -0.85
C ASP A 102 9.77 -11.71 -0.19
N LEU A 103 10.46 -10.89 -1.00
CA LEU A 103 11.22 -9.74 -0.53
C LEU A 103 10.31 -8.55 -0.19
N ALA A 104 9.29 -8.30 -1.02
CA ALA A 104 8.31 -7.25 -0.75
C ALA A 104 7.55 -7.51 0.57
N GLY A 105 7.13 -8.74 0.82
CA GLY A 105 6.42 -9.11 2.05
C GLY A 105 7.26 -8.93 3.33
N LYS A 106 8.60 -8.99 3.24
CA LYS A 106 9.49 -8.74 4.40
C LYS A 106 9.42 -7.30 4.91
N VAL A 107 8.92 -6.35 4.13
CA VAL A 107 8.66 -4.97 4.58
C VAL A 107 7.63 -4.93 5.72
N HIS A 108 6.76 -5.92 5.83
CA HIS A 108 5.74 -6.00 6.90
C HIS A 108 6.22 -6.73 8.14
N MET A 109 7.46 -7.24 8.15
CA MET A 109 8.00 -7.92 9.31
C MET A 109 7.99 -6.99 10.52
N ALA A 110 7.49 -7.51 11.65
CA ALA A 110 7.35 -6.80 12.91
C ALA A 110 6.45 -5.54 12.87
N ARG A 111 5.52 -5.43 11.92
CA ARG A 111 4.57 -4.32 11.81
C ARG A 111 3.12 -4.82 11.80
N SER A 112 2.21 -4.18 12.53
CA SER A 112 0.78 -4.50 12.47
C SER A 112 0.03 -3.57 11.52
N ARG A 113 -1.12 -4.03 10.99
CA ARG A 113 -1.96 -3.23 10.09
C ARG A 113 -2.50 -1.95 10.72
N ASN A 114 -2.76 -1.95 12.03
CA ASN A 114 -3.21 -0.76 12.76
C ASN A 114 -2.10 0.29 12.88
N ASP A 115 -0.84 -0.14 12.95
CA ASP A 115 0.30 0.76 13.05
C ASP A 115 0.55 1.46 11.71
N MET A 116 0.38 0.76 10.57
CA MET A 116 0.59 1.33 9.23
C MET A 116 -0.31 2.53 8.92
N GLY A 117 -1.60 2.44 9.26
CA GLY A 117 -2.56 3.53 9.07
C GLY A 117 -2.34 4.70 10.03
N ARG A 118 -2.05 4.41 11.31
CA ARG A 118 -1.84 5.45 12.31
C ARG A 118 -0.55 6.22 12.10
N GLU A 119 0.55 5.55 11.77
CA GLU A 119 1.86 6.16 11.58
C GLU A 119 1.86 7.18 10.44
N CYS A 120 1.15 6.93 9.33
CA CYS A 120 1.03 7.92 8.26
C CYS A 120 0.14 9.11 8.68
N THR A 121 -0.90 8.86 9.47
CA THR A 121 -1.87 9.91 9.87
C THR A 121 -1.30 10.87 10.91
N VAL A 122 -0.39 10.42 11.78
CA VAL A 122 0.24 11.29 12.81
C VAL A 122 1.41 12.12 12.29
N MET A 123 1.86 11.86 11.06
CA MET A 123 3.01 12.52 10.44
C MET A 123 2.61 13.71 9.54
N CYS A 124 1.31 13.90 9.30
CA CYS A 124 0.70 15.06 8.65
C CYS A 124 0.23 16.09 9.67
#